data_AF-A0A519FJK5-F1
#
_entry.id   AF-A0A519FJK5-F1
#
_cell.length_a   1.000
_cell.length_b   1.000
_cell.length_c   1.000
_cell.angle_alpha   90.00
_cell.angle_beta   90.00
_cell.angle_gamma   90.00
#
_symmetry.space_group_name_H-M   'P 1'
#
loop_
_entity.id
_entity.type
_entity.pdbx_description
1 polymer ?
#
loop_
_entity_poly.entity_id
_entity_poly.type
_entity_poly.pdbx_seq_one_letter_code
_entity_poly.pdbx_strand_id
1 'polypeptide(L)'
;MGELATSAFDKVASGICLEGLAVDYDRGTIWYSDVIAGGIHGVKPDGTAVASFNAGRMWTGGVMMNQDGAVLSTGEGGIMWNDPATGRSGWLLDTLDGEPINGINEMVPDGTGGIFFGTN
;
A
#
# COMPACT_ATOMS: atom_id res chain seq x y z
N MET A 1 -5.66 39.98 -1.29
CA MET A 1 -5.95 38.69 -0.60
C MET A 1 -6.52 37.78 -1.65
N GLY A 2 -5.77 36.75 -2.05
CA GLY A 2 -6.27 35.74 -2.97
C GLY A 2 -7.28 34.86 -2.24
N GLU A 3 -8.46 34.74 -2.81
CA GLU A 3 -9.48 33.79 -2.39
C GLU A 3 -8.86 32.39 -2.41
N LEU A 4 -8.82 31.72 -1.25
CA LEU A 4 -8.50 30.30 -1.21
C LEU A 4 -9.64 29.62 -1.97
N ALA A 5 -9.38 29.22 -3.22
CA ALA A 5 -10.31 28.40 -3.96
C ALA A 5 -10.61 27.17 -3.09
N THR A 6 -11.86 27.03 -2.67
CA THR A 6 -12.38 25.78 -2.11
C THR A 6 -12.27 24.76 -3.23
N SER A 7 -11.16 24.02 -3.25
CA SER A 7 -10.91 22.97 -4.23
C SER A 7 -12.05 21.97 -4.18
N ALA A 8 -12.68 21.72 -5.33
CA ALA A 8 -13.58 20.58 -5.47
C ALA A 8 -12.79 19.29 -5.21
N PHE A 9 -13.44 18.33 -4.55
CA PHE A 9 -12.87 16.99 -4.36
C PHE A 9 -13.48 16.04 -5.39
N ASP A 10 -12.62 15.36 -6.15
CA ASP A 10 -13.03 14.29 -7.06
C ASP A 10 -12.84 12.93 -6.39
N LYS A 11 -13.84 12.05 -6.55
CA LYS A 11 -13.72 10.67 -6.08
C LYS A 11 -12.87 9.87 -7.05
N VAL A 12 -11.69 9.45 -6.61
CA VAL A 12 -10.73 8.67 -7.41
C VAL A 12 -10.86 7.16 -7.17
N ALA A 13 -11.30 6.75 -5.97
CA ALA A 13 -11.46 5.35 -5.60
C ALA A 13 -12.61 5.14 -4.61
N SER A 14 -13.05 3.89 -4.45
CA SER A 14 -14.01 3.46 -3.43
C SER A 14 -13.79 1.99 -3.07
N GLY A 15 -14.11 1.62 -1.84
CA GLY A 15 -14.05 0.24 -1.32
C GLY A 15 -14.78 0.13 0.01
N ILE A 16 -14.53 -0.95 0.75
CA ILE A 16 -15.15 -1.21 2.05
C ILE A 16 -14.43 -0.43 3.15
N CYS A 17 -13.11 -0.56 3.25
CA CYS A 17 -12.29 0.19 4.22
C CYS A 17 -10.93 0.51 3.59
N LEU A 18 -10.78 1.71 3.05
CA LEU A 18 -9.56 2.10 2.34
C LEU A 18 -8.51 2.65 3.30
N GLU A 19 -7.29 2.11 3.23
CA GLU A 19 -6.12 2.56 4.00
C GLU A 19 -4.86 2.58 3.11
N GLY A 20 -3.68 2.74 3.72
CA GLY A 20 -2.38 2.53 3.10
C GLY A 20 -2.18 3.28 1.79
N LEU A 21 -2.16 4.61 1.83
CA LEU A 21 -1.97 5.44 0.63
C LEU A 21 -0.49 5.61 0.30
N ALA A 22 -0.09 5.26 -0.93
CA ALA A 22 1.24 5.57 -1.46
C ALA A 22 1.14 6.15 -2.89
N VAL A 23 1.92 7.19 -3.17
CA VAL A 23 1.96 7.82 -4.50
C VAL A 23 3.24 7.43 -5.22
N ASP A 24 3.08 6.75 -6.35
CA ASP A 24 4.15 6.44 -7.31
C ASP A 24 4.18 7.52 -8.39
N TYR A 25 5.04 8.52 -8.19
CA TYR A 25 5.17 9.65 -9.10
C TYR A 25 5.75 9.27 -10.46
N ASP A 26 6.62 8.25 -10.52
CA ASP A 26 7.25 7.81 -11.77
C ASP A 26 6.23 7.15 -12.70
N ARG A 27 5.33 6.34 -12.14
CA ARG A 27 4.24 5.71 -12.92
C ARG A 27 3.00 6.59 -12.98
N GLY A 28 2.90 7.64 -12.18
CA GLY A 28 1.69 8.43 -12.00
C GLY A 28 0.53 7.57 -11.48
N THR A 29 0.81 6.71 -10.50
CA THR A 29 -0.16 5.77 -9.93
C THR A 29 -0.32 6.04 -8.43
N ILE A 30 -1.54 5.98 -7.93
CA ILE A 30 -1.87 6.02 -6.51
C ILE A 30 -2.19 4.60 -6.08
N TRP A 31 -1.41 4.08 -5.15
CA TRP A 31 -1.62 2.79 -4.52
C TRP A 31 -2.39 2.96 -3.22
N TYR A 32 -3.35 2.08 -2.98
CA TYR A 32 -4.11 2.02 -1.73
C TYR A 32 -4.49 0.57 -1.40
N SER A 33 -4.84 0.29 -0.16
CA SER A 33 -5.37 -1.01 0.25
C SER A 33 -6.87 -0.96 0.52
N ASP A 34 -7.53 -2.12 0.46
CA ASP A 34 -8.82 -2.32 1.11
C ASP A 34 -8.65 -3.32 2.25
N VAL A 35 -8.74 -2.86 3.49
CA VAL A 35 -8.44 -3.64 4.70
C VAL A 35 -9.41 -4.81 4.86
N ILE A 36 -10.66 -4.64 4.43
CA ILE A 36 -11.73 -5.63 4.62
C ILE A 36 -12.01 -6.40 3.34
N ALA A 37 -12.06 -5.75 2.17
CA ALA A 37 -12.25 -6.46 0.90
C ALA A 37 -10.97 -7.20 0.47
N GLY A 38 -9.81 -6.74 0.93
CA GLY A 38 -8.50 -7.30 0.63
C GLY A 38 -7.78 -6.62 -0.53
N GLY A 39 -6.47 -6.83 -0.55
CA GLY A 39 -5.59 -6.48 -1.65
C GLY A 39 -5.12 -5.03 -1.69
N ILE A 40 -4.18 -4.83 -2.60
CA ILE A 40 -3.61 -3.54 -2.98
C ILE A 40 -4.12 -3.18 -4.36
N HIS A 41 -4.48 -1.92 -4.55
CA HIS A 41 -5.12 -1.41 -5.75
C HIS A 41 -4.37 -0.18 -6.24
N GLY A 42 -4.17 -0.08 -7.55
CA GLY A 42 -3.52 1.05 -8.21
C GLY A 42 -4.50 1.78 -9.11
N VAL A 43 -4.59 3.10 -8.97
CA VAL A 43 -5.42 3.99 -9.81
C VAL A 43 -4.61 5.16 -10.36
N LYS A 44 -5.03 5.71 -11.49
CA LYS A 44 -4.57 7.02 -11.98
C LYS A 44 -5.30 8.15 -11.24
N PRO A 45 -4.80 9.41 -11.30
CA PRO A 45 -5.47 10.55 -10.67
C PRO A 45 -6.91 10.80 -11.15
N ASP A 46 -7.27 10.31 -12.34
CA ASP A 46 -8.64 10.36 -12.88
C ASP A 46 -9.55 9.20 -12.42
N GLY A 47 -9.03 8.30 -11.58
CA GLY A 47 -9.74 7.12 -11.07
C GLY A 47 -9.61 5.87 -11.94
N THR A 48 -8.89 5.92 -13.05
CA THR A 48 -8.66 4.74 -13.90
C THR A 48 -7.87 3.68 -13.14
N ALA A 49 -8.46 2.51 -12.91
CA ALA A 49 -7.76 1.37 -12.31
C ALA A 49 -6.67 0.83 -13.25
N VAL A 50 -5.48 0.56 -12.71
CA VAL A 50 -4.31 0.13 -13.50
C VAL A 50 -3.63 -1.13 -12.98
N ALA A 51 -3.87 -1.52 -11.73
CA ALA A 51 -3.31 -2.74 -11.17
C ALA A 51 -4.05 -3.17 -9.89
N SER A 52 -3.93 -4.46 -9.55
CA SER A 52 -4.32 -4.99 -8.26
C SER A 52 -3.41 -6.15 -7.88
N PHE A 53 -3.06 -6.25 -6.60
CA PHE A 53 -2.24 -7.33 -6.03
C PHE A 53 -2.93 -7.93 -4.82
N ASN A 54 -2.69 -9.22 -4.58
CA ASN A 54 -3.10 -9.91 -3.35
C ASN A 54 -4.60 -9.77 -3.03
N ALA A 55 -5.47 -9.90 -4.03
CA ALA A 55 -6.89 -9.54 -3.98
C ALA A 55 -7.72 -10.16 -2.83
N GLY A 56 -7.27 -11.27 -2.22
CA GLY A 56 -7.92 -11.89 -1.07
C GLY A 56 -7.22 -11.67 0.28
N ARG A 57 -6.09 -10.96 0.29
CA ARG A 57 -5.29 -10.76 1.49
C ARG A 57 -5.84 -9.59 2.30
N MET A 58 -6.40 -9.90 3.45
CA MET A 58 -7.08 -8.94 4.31
C MET A 58 -6.11 -8.23 5.25
N TRP A 59 -6.65 -7.25 5.99
CA TRP A 59 -5.99 -6.52 7.07
C TRP A 59 -4.73 -5.77 6.66
N THR A 60 -4.62 -5.44 5.37
CA THR A 60 -3.50 -4.65 4.84
C THR A 60 -3.72 -3.18 5.16
N GLY A 61 -3.11 -2.66 6.24
CA GLY A 61 -3.27 -1.27 6.67
C GLY A 61 -2.27 -0.29 6.04
N GLY A 62 -1.06 -0.76 5.77
CA GLY A 62 0.06 0.06 5.29
C GLY A 62 0.51 -0.31 3.89
N VAL A 63 0.79 0.70 3.08
CA VAL A 63 1.40 0.56 1.75
C VAL A 63 2.49 1.61 1.61
N MET A 64 3.63 1.22 1.05
CA MET A 64 4.67 2.15 0.65
C MET A 64 5.45 1.63 -0.55
N MET A 65 6.33 2.47 -1.10
CA MET A 65 7.17 2.13 -2.23
C MET A 65 8.63 2.09 -1.78
N ASN A 66 9.40 1.13 -2.30
CA ASN A 66 10.87 1.19 -2.20
C ASN A 66 11.46 1.93 -3.43
N GLN A 67 12.77 2.19 -3.39
CA GLN A 67 13.47 2.92 -4.46
C GLN A 67 13.47 2.18 -5.80
N ASP A 68 13.41 0.85 -5.79
CA ASP A 68 13.33 0.03 -7.01
C ASP A 68 11.91 0.03 -7.63
N GLY A 69 10.94 0.68 -6.97
CA GLY A 69 9.56 0.79 -7.43
C GLY A 69 8.70 -0.44 -7.11
N ALA A 70 9.13 -1.30 -6.18
CA ALA A 70 8.28 -2.34 -5.62
C ALA A 70 7.26 -1.73 -4.64
N VAL A 71 6.04 -2.23 -4.70
CA VAL A 71 4.95 -1.90 -3.77
C VAL A 71 5.04 -2.84 -2.58
N LEU A 72 5.33 -2.28 -1.41
CA LEU A 72 5.36 -2.99 -0.15
C LEU A 72 4.00 -2.86 0.54
N SER A 73 3.53 -3.93 1.15
CA SER A 73 2.24 -3.95 1.85
C SER A 73 2.29 -4.76 3.14
N THR A 74 1.78 -4.20 4.23
CA THR A 74 1.54 -4.91 5.50
C THR A 74 0.30 -5.80 5.39
N GLY A 75 -0.12 -6.47 6.46
CA GLY A 75 -1.33 -7.29 6.52
C GLY A 75 -1.10 -8.69 7.08
N GLU A 76 -2.03 -9.61 6.82
CA GLU A 76 -1.94 -11.01 7.26
C GLU A 76 -0.61 -11.65 6.84
N GLY A 77 0.10 -12.28 7.77
CA GLY A 77 1.36 -12.97 7.48
C GLY A 77 2.61 -12.08 7.42
N GLY A 78 2.49 -10.75 7.53
CA GLY A 78 3.64 -9.83 7.59
C GLY A 78 3.72 -8.80 6.46
N ILE A 79 4.92 -8.55 5.92
CA ILE A 79 5.17 -7.57 4.85
C ILE A 79 5.46 -8.30 3.54
N MET A 80 4.67 -8.02 2.51
CA MET A 80 4.90 -8.50 1.15
C MET A 80 5.51 -7.42 0.27
N TRP A 81 6.24 -7.83 -0.76
CA TRP A 81 6.65 -6.97 -1.88
C TRP A 81 5.98 -7.44 -3.17
N ASN A 82 5.63 -6.49 -4.04
CA ASN A 82 5.08 -6.73 -5.37
C ASN A 82 5.80 -5.83 -6.37
N ASP A 83 6.30 -6.39 -7.47
CA ASP A 83 6.88 -5.64 -8.58
C ASP A 83 5.78 -5.35 -9.63
N PRO A 84 5.35 -4.09 -9.80
CA PRO A 84 4.29 -3.77 -10.75
C PRO A 84 4.68 -3.96 -12.22
N ALA A 85 5.97 -3.97 -12.56
CA ALA A 85 6.43 -4.14 -13.93
C ALA A 85 6.41 -5.61 -14.37
N THR A 86 6.70 -6.53 -13.45
CA THR A 86 6.83 -7.96 -13.78
C THR A 86 5.71 -8.82 -13.21
N GLY A 87 4.94 -8.31 -12.24
CA GLY A 87 3.93 -9.07 -11.49
C GLY A 87 4.54 -10.06 -10.50
N ARG A 88 5.86 -10.06 -10.30
CA ARG A 88 6.52 -10.89 -9.29
C ARG A 88 6.20 -10.38 -7.89
N SER A 89 6.13 -11.29 -6.93
CA SER A 89 5.87 -10.96 -5.54
C SER A 89 6.53 -11.96 -4.59
N GLY A 90 6.54 -11.63 -3.31
CA GLY A 90 7.01 -12.49 -2.24
C GLY A 90 6.93 -11.83 -0.87
N TRP A 91 7.49 -12.51 0.13
CA TRP A 91 7.62 -11.97 1.49
C TRP A 91 8.90 -11.16 1.61
N LEU A 92 8.78 -9.95 2.17
CA LEU A 92 9.91 -9.21 2.70
C LEU A 92 10.20 -9.64 4.14
N LEU A 93 9.13 -9.86 4.91
CA LEU A 93 9.17 -10.28 6.31
C LEU A 93 7.90 -11.08 6.62
N ASP A 94 8.04 -12.33 7.04
CA ASP A 94 6.94 -13.21 7.44
C ASP A 94 7.15 -13.88 8.81
N THR A 95 8.31 -13.64 9.42
CA THR A 95 8.67 -14.16 10.75
C THR A 95 9.34 -13.09 11.60
N LEU A 96 9.12 -13.13 12.91
CA LEU A 96 9.82 -12.33 13.93
C LEU A 96 10.29 -13.26 15.04
N ASP A 97 11.58 -13.19 15.36
CA ASP A 97 12.22 -14.06 16.36
C ASP A 97 11.97 -15.58 16.14
N GLY A 98 11.81 -15.97 14.87
CA GLY A 98 11.56 -17.36 14.46
C GLY A 98 10.09 -17.78 14.45
N GLU A 99 9.18 -16.93 14.91
CA GLU A 99 7.74 -17.19 14.92
C GLU A 99 7.03 -16.52 13.74
N PRO A 100 5.99 -17.16 13.15
CA PRO A 100 5.19 -16.55 12.10
C PRO A 100 4.48 -15.28 12.58
N ILE A 101 4.47 -14.25 11.72
CA ILE A 101 3.76 -13.01 11.99
C ILE A 101 2.27 -13.22 11.67
N ASN A 102 1.38 -12.98 12.64
CA ASN A 102 -0.06 -13.04 12.37
C ASN A 102 -0.52 -11.90 11.45
N GLY A 103 -0.10 -10.67 11.75
CA GLY A 103 -0.32 -9.55 10.85
C GLY A 103 0.33 -8.25 11.34
N ILE A 104 0.67 -7.40 10.38
CA ILE A 104 1.17 -6.04 10.63
C ILE A 104 0.11 -5.06 10.18
N ASN A 105 -0.20 -4.05 11.00
CA ASN A 105 -1.18 -3.04 10.64
C ASN A 105 -0.56 -1.96 9.76
N GLU A 106 0.33 -1.13 10.33
CA GLU A 106 0.92 0.03 9.66
C GLU A 106 2.44 -0.08 9.56
N MET A 107 3.03 0.58 8.57
CA MET A 107 4.47 0.76 8.43
C MET A 107 4.84 2.15 7.89
N VAL A 108 6.03 2.62 8.21
CA VAL A 108 6.56 3.91 7.77
C VAL A 108 8.06 3.82 7.51
N PRO A 109 8.59 4.48 6.46
CA PRO A 109 10.04 4.56 6.26
C PRO A 109 10.71 5.30 7.43
N ASP A 110 11.88 4.83 7.84
CA ASP A 110 12.68 5.47 8.89
C ASP A 110 13.53 6.66 8.39
N GLY A 111 13.55 6.90 7.08
CA GLY A 111 14.34 7.95 6.42
C GLY A 111 15.82 7.61 6.17
N THR A 112 16.27 6.42 6.56
CA THR A 112 17.66 5.93 6.41
C THR A 112 17.76 4.61 5.65
N GLY A 113 16.64 4.11 5.13
CA GLY A 113 16.55 2.88 4.34
C GLY A 113 15.93 1.70 5.09
N GLY A 114 15.52 1.90 6.34
CA GLY A 114 14.75 0.93 7.13
C GLY A 114 13.27 1.28 7.24
N ILE A 115 12.58 0.50 8.08
CA ILE A 115 11.12 0.50 8.20
C ILE A 115 10.76 0.37 9.69
N PHE A 116 9.89 1.25 10.18
CA PHE A 116 9.15 1.02 11.42
C PHE A 116 7.79 0.42 11.09
N PHE A 117 7.36 -0.58 11.85
CA PHE A 117 6.04 -1.18 11.69
C PHE A 117 5.46 -1.63 13.03
N GLY A 118 4.13 -1.74 13.08
CA GLY A 118 3.39 -2.16 14.26
C GLY A 118 2.74 -3.53 14.11
N THR A 119 3.00 -4.42 15.05
CA THR A 119 2.35 -5.74 15.23
C THR A 119 1.99 -5.94 16.70
N ASN A 120 1.18 -6.96 16.99
CA ASN A 120 0.78 -7.36 18.34
C ASN A 120 1.80 -8.29 19.00
#